data_AF-A0A924T8N6-F1
#
_entry.id   AF-A0A924T8N6-F1
#
_cell.length_a   1.000
_cell.length_b   1.000
_cell.length_c   1.000
_cell.angle_alpha   90.00
_cell.angle_beta   90.00
_cell.angle_gamma   90.00
#
_symmetry.space_group_name_H-M   'P 1'
#
loop_
_entity.id
_entity.type
_entity.pdbx_description
1 polymer ?
#
loop_
_entity_poly.entity_id
_entity_poly.type
_entity_poly.pdbx_seq_one_letter_code
_entity_poly.pdbx_strand_id
1 'polypeptide(L)'
;DGLTVDDEGCLWVAVWDAWRVSRYSPDGRELMRIRMPVPRPTSCCFGGESLDTLYVTSASVRLNQASLTAAPQSGSLFAIRIPGVRGLPETSFAG
;
A
#
# COMPACT_ATOMS: atom_id res chain seq x y z
N ASP A 1 4.06 4.31 8.93
CA ASP A 1 3.20 3.95 7.79
C ASP A 1 3.38 4.97 6.69
N GLY A 2 2.99 4.64 5.47
CA GLY A 2 3.22 5.46 4.29
C GLY A 2 1.97 5.61 3.43
N LEU A 3 1.96 6.66 2.63
CA LEU A 3 0.86 7.04 1.77
C LEU A 3 1.36 7.49 0.40
N THR A 4 0.49 7.46 -0.58
CA THR A 4 0.69 8.02 -1.92
C THR A 4 -0.64 8.54 -2.47
N VAL A 5 -0.63 9.19 -3.62
CA VAL A 5 -1.82 9.70 -4.32
C VAL A 5 -1.88 9.18 -5.74
N ASP A 6 -3.09 8.91 -6.24
CA ASP A 6 -3.32 8.54 -7.64
C ASP A 6 -3.63 9.75 -8.54
N ASP A 7 -3.75 9.51 -9.85
CA ASP A 7 -4.03 10.54 -10.87
C ASP A 7 -5.43 11.18 -10.75
N GLU A 8 -6.32 10.62 -9.92
CA GLU A 8 -7.62 11.19 -9.56
C GLU A 8 -7.55 12.01 -8.25
N GLY A 9 -6.37 12.15 -7.65
CA GLY A 9 -6.17 12.83 -6.38
C GLY A 9 -6.65 12.05 -5.15
N CYS A 10 -6.94 10.75 -5.29
CA CYS A 10 -7.34 9.91 -4.17
C CYS A 10 -6.11 9.47 -3.36
N LEU A 11 -6.26 9.48 -2.04
CA LEU A 11 -5.22 9.09 -1.09
C LEU A 11 -5.20 7.58 -0.90
N TRP A 12 -4.02 6.98 -1.03
CA TRP A 12 -3.77 5.57 -0.71
C TRP A 12 -2.95 5.48 0.56
N VAL A 13 -3.39 4.67 1.52
CA VAL A 13 -2.77 4.56 2.85
C VAL A 13 -2.59 3.08 3.17
N ALA A 14 -1.34 2.64 3.33
CA ALA A 14 -1.06 1.40 4.05
C ALA A 14 -1.49 1.59 5.52
N VAL A 15 -2.12 0.59 6.12
CA VAL A 15 -2.65 0.71 7.49
C VAL A 15 -2.08 -0.40 8.37
N TRP A 16 -1.11 -0.02 9.18
CA TRP A 16 -0.39 -0.85 10.12
C TRP A 16 -1.34 -1.51 11.14
N ASP A 17 -1.11 -2.80 11.40
CA ASP A 17 -1.94 -3.69 12.23
C ASP A 17 -3.41 -3.85 11.77
N ALA A 18 -3.82 -3.23 10.65
CA ALA A 18 -5.18 -3.31 10.13
C ALA A 18 -5.34 -4.24 8.92
N TRP A 19 -4.26 -4.94 8.51
CA TRP A 19 -4.27 -5.91 7.41
C TRP A 19 -4.80 -5.34 6.08
N ARG A 20 -4.55 -4.06 5.81
CA ARG A 20 -5.11 -3.43 4.62
C ARG A 20 -4.30 -2.26 4.07
N VAL A 21 -4.57 -1.98 2.81
CA VAL A 21 -4.39 -0.66 2.19
C VAL A 21 -5.78 -0.11 1.90
N SER A 22 -6.02 1.17 2.22
CA SER A 22 -7.29 1.86 1.94
C SER A 22 -7.07 3.00 0.94
N ARG A 23 -8.06 3.22 0.07
CA ARG A 23 -8.14 4.37 -0.85
C ARG A 23 -9.24 5.31 -0.36
N TYR A 24 -8.96 6.60 -0.29
CA TYR A 24 -9.91 7.63 0.10
C TYR A 24 -10.03 8.68 -1.00
N SER A 25 -11.23 9.19 -1.23
CA SER A 25 -11.46 10.34 -2.11
C SER A 25 -10.87 11.62 -1.50
N PRO A 26 -10.72 12.70 -2.31
CA PRO A 26 -10.23 13.99 -1.81
C PRO A 26 -11.07 14.61 -0.68
N ASP A 27 -12.35 14.25 -0.57
CA ASP A 27 -13.27 14.67 0.51
C ASP A 27 -13.26 13.72 1.73
N GLY A 28 -12.40 12.70 1.73
CA GLY A 28 -12.15 11.83 2.89
C GLY A 28 -13.01 10.57 2.99
N ARG A 29 -13.88 10.30 2.01
CA ARG A 29 -14.67 9.06 1.97
C ARG A 29 -13.80 7.86 1.56
N GLU A 30 -13.92 6.73 2.27
CA GLU A 30 -13.25 5.48 1.86
C GLU A 30 -13.91 4.95 0.57
N LEU A 31 -13.13 4.86 -0.50
CA LEU A 31 -13.55 4.37 -1.82
C LEU A 31 -13.23 2.88 -2.00
N MET A 32 -12.10 2.42 -1.45
CA MET A 32 -11.64 1.06 -1.63
C MET A 32 -10.88 0.57 -0.40
N ARG A 33 -10.94 -0.75 -0.16
CA ARG A 33 -10.16 -1.46 0.83
C ARG A 33 -9.56 -2.73 0.22
N ILE A 34 -8.24 -2.80 0.19
CA ILE A 34 -7.49 -3.98 -0.23
C ILE A 34 -7.05 -4.74 1.02
N ARG A 35 -7.55 -5.96 1.20
CA ARG A 35 -7.09 -6.84 2.27
C ARG A 35 -5.68 -7.34 1.95
N MET A 36 -4.76 -7.15 2.87
CA MET A 36 -3.39 -7.66 2.79
C MET A 36 -3.27 -9.00 3.51
N PRO A 37 -2.42 -9.92 3.06
CA PRO A 37 -2.12 -11.18 3.75
C PRO A 37 -1.16 -10.98 4.95
N VAL A 38 -0.86 -9.74 5.30
CA VAL A 38 0.07 -9.35 6.36
C VAL A 38 -0.58 -8.32 7.27
N PRO A 39 -0.32 -8.38 8.59
CA PRO A 39 -0.89 -7.43 9.55
C PRO A 39 -0.36 -6.01 9.37
N ARG A 40 0.91 -5.89 8.93
CA ARG A 40 1.69 -4.65 8.97
C ARG A 40 2.18 -4.25 7.57
N PRO A 41 1.29 -3.87 6.63
CA PRO A 41 1.74 -3.07 5.50
C PRO A 41 2.33 -1.75 6.04
N THR A 42 3.36 -1.23 5.38
CA THR A 42 4.18 -0.11 5.91
C THR A 42 4.22 1.14 5.06
N SER A 43 4.08 0.99 3.75
CA SER A 43 4.05 2.08 2.77
C SER A 43 3.61 1.52 1.43
N CYS A 44 3.13 2.38 0.55
CA CYS A 44 2.81 2.03 -0.82
C CYS A 44 3.20 3.15 -1.81
N CYS A 45 3.47 2.75 -3.06
CA CYS A 45 3.65 3.65 -4.18
C CYS A 45 3.18 2.98 -5.47
N PHE A 46 2.81 3.78 -6.47
CA PHE A 46 2.52 3.26 -7.80
C PHE A 46 3.80 3.11 -8.61
N GLY A 47 3.83 2.08 -9.46
CA GLY A 47 4.93 1.78 -10.35
C GLY A 47 4.49 0.91 -11.52
N GLY A 48 5.47 0.31 -12.20
CA GLY A 48 5.26 -0.32 -13.50
C GLY A 48 5.22 0.72 -14.63
N GLU A 49 5.37 0.27 -15.87
CA GLU A 49 5.48 1.14 -17.04
C GLU A 49 4.26 2.05 -17.23
N SER A 50 3.08 1.55 -16.87
CA SER A 50 1.80 2.28 -16.96
C SER A 50 1.36 2.94 -15.64
N LEU A 51 2.17 2.88 -14.58
CA LEU A 51 1.84 3.33 -13.22
C LEU A 51 0.54 2.72 -12.65
N ASP A 52 0.16 1.52 -13.08
CA ASP A 52 -1.09 0.83 -12.70
C ASP A 52 -0.89 -0.27 -11.66
N THR A 53 0.33 -0.39 -11.12
CA THR A 53 0.71 -1.39 -10.13
C THR A 53 1.05 -0.70 -8.81
N LEU A 54 0.28 -0.99 -7.77
CA LEU A 54 0.55 -0.53 -6.42
C LEU A 54 1.53 -1.50 -5.75
N TYR A 55 2.75 -1.03 -5.49
CA TYR A 55 3.74 -1.73 -4.69
C TYR A 55 3.49 -1.42 -3.21
N VAL A 56 3.49 -2.45 -2.37
CA VAL A 56 3.22 -2.34 -0.92
C VAL A 56 4.33 -3.04 -0.15
N THR A 57 5.05 -2.28 0.67
CA THR A 57 6.03 -2.82 1.63
C THR A 57 5.31 -3.30 2.88
N SER A 58 5.93 -4.24 3.61
CA SER A 58 5.40 -4.71 4.90
C SER A 58 6.51 -4.98 5.90
N ALA A 59 6.15 -5.14 7.17
CA ALA A 59 7.09 -5.44 8.24
C ALA A 59 6.74 -6.74 8.98
N SER A 60 7.79 -7.49 9.35
CA SER A 60 7.73 -8.60 10.31
C SER A 60 8.23 -8.21 11.70
N VAL A 61 8.76 -6.99 11.85
CA VAL A 61 9.36 -6.52 13.09
C VAL A 61 8.39 -6.64 14.25
N ARG A 62 8.84 -7.21 15.38
CA ARG A 62 8.05 -7.39 16.61
C ARG A 62 6.72 -8.13 16.41
N LEU A 63 6.61 -9.01 15.41
CA LEU A 63 5.55 -10.02 15.37
C LEU A 63 5.99 -11.22 16.20
N ASN A 64 5.06 -11.80 16.98
CA ASN A 64 5.33 -13.03 17.71
C ASN A 64 5.25 -14.24 16.76
N GLN A 65 5.68 -15.41 17.26
CA GLN A 65 5.72 -16.62 16.44
C GLN A 65 4.34 -17.00 15.87
N ALA A 66 3.27 -16.86 16.66
CA ALA A 66 1.92 -17.17 16.20
C ALA A 66 1.47 -16.26 15.06
N SER A 67 1.77 -14.96 15.13
CA SER A 67 1.48 -14.00 14.05
C SER A 67 2.29 -14.27 12.80
N LEU A 68 3.58 -14.63 12.94
CA LEU A 68 4.42 -15.01 11.80
C LEU A 68 3.95 -16.31 11.14
N THR A 69 3.46 -17.28 11.92
CA THR A 69 2.84 -18.49 11.38
C THR A 69 1.52 -18.20 10.65
N ALA A 70 0.70 -17.27 11.17
CA ALA A 70 -0.56 -16.89 10.55
C ALA A 70 -0.39 -15.99 9.31
N ALA A 71 0.68 -15.18 9.26
CA ALA A 71 1.03 -14.28 8.16
C ALA A 71 2.50 -14.47 7.74
N PRO A 72 2.84 -15.60 7.11
CA PRO A 72 4.23 -15.95 6.78
C PRO A 72 4.88 -14.99 5.78
N GLN A 73 4.10 -14.20 5.05
CA GLN A 73 4.60 -13.20 4.11
C GLN A 73 4.95 -11.86 4.78
N SER A 74 4.82 -11.73 6.10
CA SER A 74 5.16 -10.49 6.82
C SER A 74 6.61 -10.09 6.57
N GLY A 75 6.86 -8.83 6.19
CA GLY A 75 8.19 -8.36 5.79
C GLY A 75 8.46 -8.44 4.29
N SER A 76 7.54 -9.00 3.50
CA SER A 76 7.65 -9.09 2.04
C SER A 76 7.20 -7.79 1.34
N LEU A 77 7.56 -7.68 0.06
CA LEU A 77 7.04 -6.70 -0.89
C LEU A 77 5.90 -7.32 -1.70
N PHE A 78 4.81 -6.59 -1.91
CA PHE A 78 3.67 -7.00 -2.73
C PHE A 78 3.53 -6.07 -3.93
N ALA A 79 3.08 -6.61 -5.07
CA ALA A 79 2.74 -5.85 -6.26
C ALA A 79 1.29 -6.18 -6.64
N ILE A 80 0.43 -5.17 -6.68
CA ILE A 80 -1.02 -5.33 -6.86
C ILE A 80 -1.45 -4.46 -8.03
N ARG A 81 -1.93 -5.09 -9.11
CA ARG A 81 -2.48 -4.34 -10.25
C ARG A 81 -3.86 -3.80 -9.88
N ILE A 82 -4.09 -2.50 -10.11
CA ILE A 82 -5.37 -1.83 -9.83
C ILE A 82 -6.00 -1.41 -11.15
N PRO A 83 -6.95 -2.19 -11.71
CA PRO A 83 -7.57 -1.86 -12.98
C PRO A 83 -8.26 -0.49 -12.92
N GLY A 84 -7.97 0.36 -13.90
CA GLY A 84 -8.60 1.67 -14.05
C GLY A 84 -8.07 2.77 -13.12
N VAL A 85 -7.05 2.51 -12.30
CA VAL A 85 -6.40 3.52 -11.47
C VAL A 85 -4.92 3.60 -11.83
N ARG A 86 -4.37 4.81 -11.93
CA ARG A 86 -2.95 5.04 -12.17
C ARG A 86 -2.37 5.97 -11.12
N GLY A 87 -1.11 5.75 -10.77
CA GLY A 87 -0.37 6.68 -9.95
C GLY A 87 0.17 7.87 -10.72
N LEU A 88 0.89 8.70 -9.98
CA LEU A 88 1.71 9.78 -10.52
C LEU A 88 3.20 9.38 -10.50
N PRO A 89 4.02 9.88 -11.43
CA PRO A 89 5.47 9.72 -11.34
C PRO A 89 6.00 10.38 -10.07
N GLU A 90 6.91 9.69 -9.37
CA GLU A 90 7.60 10.28 -8.22
C GLU A 90 8.52 11.42 -8.67
N THR A 91 8.60 12.47 -7.85
CA THR A 91 9.43 13.64 -8.15
C THR A 91 10.86 13.40 -7.70
N SER A 92 11.83 13.64 -8.59
CA SER A 92 13.25 13.56 -8.25
C SER A 92 13.66 14.67 -7.27
N PHE A 93 14.58 14.35 -6.37
CA PHE A 93 15.21 15.35 -5.50
C PHE A 93 15.98 16.40 -6.32
N ALA A 94 15.85 17.68 -5.96
CA ALA A 94 16.33 18.81 -6.76
C ALA A 94 17.74 19.33 -6.40
N GLY A 95 18.39 18.81 -5.34
CA GLY A 95 19.71 19.27 -4.87
C GLY A 95 19.67 19.99 -3.54
#